data_AF-A0AB37TXV3-F1
#
_entry.id   AF-A0AB37TXV3-F1
#
_cell.length_a   1.000
_cell.length_b   1.000
_cell.length_c   1.000
_cell.angle_alpha   90.00
_cell.angle_beta   90.00
_cell.angle_gamma   90.00
#
_symmetry.space_group_name_H-M   'P 1'
#
loop_
_entity.id
_entity.type
_entity.pdbx_description
1 polymer ?
#
loop_
_entity_poly.entity_id
_entity_poly.type
_entity_poly.pdbx_seq_one_letter_code
_entity_poly.pdbx_strand_id
1 'polypeptide(L)' 'MSVFAEALLARVRAAEAGLVAAVEADDVYAVAAAQDEVDDAVRVARDHGLVPRAAEVEER' A
#
# COMPACT_ATOMS: atom_id res chain seq x y z
N MET A 1 -19.07 3.71 -6.29
CA MET A 1 -18.11 3.24 -5.26
C MET A 1 -18.58 3.79 -3.91
N SER A 2 -18.37 3.11 -2.78
CA SER A 2 -18.81 3.62 -1.48
C SER A 2 -17.75 4.55 -0.87
N VAL A 3 -18.15 5.48 0.00
CA VAL A 3 -17.23 6.37 0.75
C VAL A 3 -16.16 5.57 1.50
N PHE A 4 -16.55 4.41 2.05
CA PHE A 4 -15.62 3.48 2.69
C PHE A 4 -14.55 2.95 1.72
N ALA A 5 -14.97 2.53 0.53
CA ALA A 5 -14.05 2.04 -0.49
C ALA A 5 -13.10 3.14 -1.00
N GLU A 6 -13.59 4.36 -1.14
CA GLU A 6 -12.77 5.53 -1.50
C GLU A 6 -11.75 5.85 -0.41
N ALA A 7 -12.13 5.76 0.87
CA ALA A 7 -11.21 5.96 1.99
C ALA A 7 -10.10 4.91 2.04
N LEU A 8 -10.44 3.63 1.80
CA LEU A 8 -9.44 2.56 1.75
C LEU A 8 -8.45 2.75 0.60
N LEU A 9 -8.93 3.12 -0.59
CA LEU A 9 -8.04 3.42 -1.71
C LEU A 9 -7.20 4.68 -1.49
N ALA A 10 -7.76 5.70 -0.84
CA ALA A 10 -7.02 6.90 -0.47
C ALA A 10 -5.90 6.58 0.52
N ARG A 11 -6.15 5.68 1.49
CA ARG A 11 -5.12 5.18 2.42
C ARG A 11 -3.98 4.49 1.68
N VAL A 12 -4.28 3.59 0.74
CA VAL A 12 -3.25 2.90 -0.06
C VAL A 12 -2.36 3.93 -0.79
N ARG A 13 -2.97 4.89 -1.49
CA ARG A 13 -2.21 5.93 -2.21
C ARG A 13 -1.36 6.79 -1.28
N ALA A 14 -1.88 7.11 -0.09
CA ALA A 14 -1.15 7.89 0.90
C ALA A 14 0.06 7.11 1.46
N ALA A 15 -0.10 5.81 1.73
CA ALA A 15 0.98 4.95 2.18
C ALA A 15 2.08 4.82 1.10
N GLU A 16 1.69 4.59 -0.16
CA GLU A 16 2.61 4.53 -1.29
C GLU A 16 3.39 5.85 -1.47
N ALA A 17 2.71 6.99 -1.37
CA ALA A 17 3.37 8.30 -1.41
C ALA A 17 4.33 8.52 -0.23
N GLY A 18 3.97 8.04 0.96
CA GLY A 18 4.83 8.07 2.14
C GLY A 18 6.11 7.24 1.97
N LEU A 19 6.00 6.06 1.36
CA LEU A 19 7.15 5.22 1.04
C LEU A 19 8.08 5.91 0.04
N VAL A 20 7.56 6.52 -1.02
CA VAL A 20 8.36 7.28 -1.99
C VAL A 20 9.11 8.42 -1.28
N ALA A 21 8.43 9.18 -0.43
CA ALA A 21 9.05 10.27 0.33
C ALA A 21 10.16 9.78 1.27
N ALA A 22 9.96 8.63 1.94
CA ALA A 22 10.98 8.04 2.80
C ALA A 22 12.23 7.58 2.03
N VAL A 23 12.03 7.01 0.83
CA VAL A 23 13.13 6.64 -0.08
C VAL A 23 13.88 7.87 -0.56
N GLU A 24 13.17 8.93 -0.97
CA GLU A 24 13.79 10.19 -1.41
C GLU A 24 14.60 10.88 -0.30
N ALA A 25 14.19 10.68 0.97
CA ALA A 25 14.88 11.20 2.14
C ALA A 25 16.08 10.35 2.60
N ASP A 26 16.32 9.18 1.99
CA ASP A 26 17.32 8.19 2.42
C ASP A 26 17.18 7.78 3.90
N ASP A 27 15.94 7.78 4.41
CA ASP A 27 15.63 7.38 5.78
C ASP A 27 15.22 5.90 5.82
N VAL A 28 16.21 5.02 6.02
CA VAL A 28 16.03 3.57 6.08
C VAL A 28 15.02 3.11 7.14
N TYR A 29 14.88 3.81 8.27
CA TYR A 29 13.89 3.44 9.27
C TYR A 29 12.49 3.84 8.82
N ALA A 30 12.33 5.04 8.26
CA ALA A 30 11.06 5.49 7.70
C ALA A 30 10.63 4.63 6.50
N VAL A 31 11.57 4.16 5.67
CA VAL A 31 11.28 3.24 4.58
C VAL A 31 10.67 1.94 5.10
N ALA A 32 11.29 1.31 6.11
CA ALA A 32 10.77 0.07 6.69
C ALA A 32 9.35 0.26 7.26
N ALA A 33 9.13 1.34 8.02
CA ALA A 33 7.82 1.65 8.57
C ALA A 33 6.77 1.93 7.48
N ALA A 34 7.15 2.62 6.40
CA ALA A 34 6.24 2.91 5.29
C ALA A 34 5.91 1.65 4.46
N GLN A 35 6.85 0.72 4.31
CA GLN A 35 6.59 -0.58 3.67
C GLN A 35 5.54 -1.39 4.44
N ASP A 36 5.68 -1.48 5.77
CA ASP A 36 4.69 -2.17 6.62
C ASP A 36 3.29 -1.55 6.49
N GLU A 37 3.19 -0.21 6.42
CA GLU A 37 1.92 0.49 6.24
C GLU A 37 1.33 0.28 4.83
N VAL A 38 2.15 0.25 3.78
CA VAL A 38 1.70 -0.09 2.42
C VAL A 38 1.12 -1.50 2.41
N ASP A 39 1.82 -2.47 3.00
CA ASP A 39 1.37 -3.86 3.06
C ASP A 39 0.06 -3.99 3.84
N ASP A 40 -0.09 -3.32 4.98
CA ASP A 40 -1.34 -3.32 5.75
C ASP A 40 -2.50 -2.68 4.97
N ALA A 41 -2.29 -1.50 4.39
CA ALA A 41 -3.32 -0.80 3.63
C ALA A 41 -3.80 -1.63 2.43
N VAL A 42 -2.86 -2.24 1.70
CA VAL A 42 -3.17 -3.12 0.57
C VAL A 42 -3.88 -4.39 1.03
N ARG A 43 -3.44 -5.02 2.13
CA ARG A 43 -4.10 -6.20 2.70
C ARG A 43 -5.55 -5.90 3.05
N VAL A 44 -5.82 -4.82 3.77
CA VAL A 44 -7.19 -4.41 4.13
C VAL A 44 -8.02 -4.12 2.88
N ALA A 45 -7.47 -3.39 1.90
CA ALA A 45 -8.19 -3.11 0.66
C ALA A 45 -8.51 -4.40 -0.14
N ARG A 46 -7.60 -5.39 -0.13
CA ARG A 46 -7.81 -6.72 -0.73
C ARG A 46 -8.88 -7.53 -0.01
N ASP A 47 -8.90 -7.50 1.32
CA ASP A 47 -9.92 -8.19 2.13
C ASP A 47 -11.34 -7.68 1.78
N HIS A 48 -11.44 -6.45 1.27
CA HIS A 48 -12.68 -5.84 0.77
C HIS A 48 -12.86 -5.91 -0.76
N GLY A 49 -12.01 -6.62 -1.49
CA GLY A 49 -12.09 -6.80 -2.94
C GLY A 49 -11.81 -5.53 -3.77
N LEU A 50 -11.14 -4.53 -3.18
CA LEU A 50 -10.89 -3.24 -3.82
C LEU A 50 -9.58 -3.21 -4.62
N VAL A 51 -8.64 -4.07 -4.27
CA VAL A 51 -7.35 -4.21 -4.95
C VAL A 51 -7.22 -5.65 -5.43
N PRO A 52 -6.87 -5.89 -6.70
CA PRO A 52 -6.63 -7.24 -7.17
C PRO A 52 -5.45 -7.86 -6.40
N ARG A 53 -5.50 -9.18 -6.18
CA ARG A 53 -4.29 -9.91 -5.79
C ARG A 53 -3.28 -9.69 -6.91
N ALA A 54 -2.06 -9.28 -6.57
CA ALA A 54 -0.99 -9.33 -7.54
C ALA A 54 -0.95 -10.78 -8.05
N ALA A 55 -0.98 -10.97 -9.36
CA ALA A 55 -0.75 -12.30 -9.92
C ALA A 55 0.58 -12.77 -9.32
N GLU A 56 0.56 -13.87 -8.59
CA GLU A 56 1.80 -14.54 -8.20
C GLU A 56 2.56 -14.73 -9.50
N VAL A 57 3.68 -14.04 -9.64
CA VAL A 57 4.54 -14.20 -10.81
C VAL A 57 5.06 -15.63 -10.70
N GLU A 58 4.41 -16.55 -11.38
CA GLU A 58 4.85 -17.92 -11.53
C GLU A 58 6.21 -17.85 -12.24
N GLU A 59 7.30 -17.90 -11.45
CA GLU A 59 8.66 -18.05 -11.94
C GLU A 59 8.70 -19.24 -12.90
N ARG A 60 9.03 -18.98 -14.17
CA ARG A 60 9.42 -19.99 -15.16
C ARG A 60 10.91 -19.92 -15.43
#